data_AF-A0AAV1IN94-F1
#
_entry.id   AF-A0AAV1IN94-F1
#
_cell.length_a   1.000
_cell.length_b   1.000
_cell.length_c   1.000
_cell.angle_alpha   90.00
_cell.angle_beta   90.00
_cell.angle_gamma   90.00
#
_symmetry.space_group_name_H-M   'P 1'
#
loop_
_entity.id
_entity.type
_entity.pdbx_description
1 polymer ?
#
loop_
_entity_poly.entity_id
_entity_poly.type
_entity_poly.pdbx_seq_one_letter_code
_entity_poly.pdbx_strand_id
1 'polypeptide(L)'
;MSDRSVSKSRSRSPDRDHSPVPRSASRSRSPVRSVSKDDSPRRLSRSVTPRRASRSRSRSRGQGGDWKRTLDGLIDRGDISSRDLDTRTMDALEDLAADLGDDAALAAVDRFAEANFSRITNKSGFLMGIIRRVQEDGPNRGNVDLDILPRSVRYRLKDVIDEGRINKLDIDARMLKALADLPVDLGIEAIDKFAMASLDSIRSKTGFMMGIIKRIQEDLSGRYRDPYPRDRGYSGGGGYGRDRYDRGGGGYDRNDRGYGGGSRYGGGGGGGGGGGNYGRY
;
A
#
# COMPACT_ATOMS: atom_id res chain seq x y z
N MET A 1 -17.25 14.16 -54.91
CA MET A 1 -15.97 13.42 -54.96
C MET A 1 -15.58 13.17 -53.51
N SER A 2 -16.13 12.13 -52.86
CA SER A 2 -15.55 10.76 -52.73
C SER A 2 -14.26 10.84 -51.88
N ASP A 3 -14.09 10.22 -50.71
CA ASP A 3 -14.29 8.80 -50.39
C ASP A 3 -14.19 8.50 -48.87
N ARG A 4 -15.02 7.52 -48.45
CA ARG A 4 -14.79 6.36 -47.55
C ARG A 4 -14.16 6.47 -46.15
N SER A 5 -15.05 6.30 -45.18
CA SER A 5 -15.08 5.38 -44.01
C SER A 5 -14.02 4.28 -43.86
N VAL A 6 -13.59 3.99 -42.60
CA VAL A 6 -13.54 2.63 -42.00
C VAL A 6 -13.64 2.68 -40.47
N SER A 7 -14.68 2.06 -39.91
CA SER A 7 -14.88 1.74 -38.49
C SER A 7 -14.21 0.41 -38.12
N LYS A 8 -13.76 0.21 -36.87
CA LYS A 8 -13.34 -1.12 -36.41
C LYS A 8 -13.78 -1.41 -34.97
N SER A 9 -14.98 -1.97 -34.88
CA SER A 9 -15.55 -2.64 -33.70
C SER A 9 -14.85 -3.98 -33.48
N ARG A 10 -14.59 -4.36 -32.22
CA ARG A 10 -14.26 -5.74 -31.85
C ARG A 10 -15.08 -6.16 -30.63
N SER A 11 -16.20 -6.80 -30.93
CA SER A 11 -16.99 -7.67 -30.06
C SER A 11 -16.33 -9.06 -29.99
N ARG A 12 -16.27 -9.63 -28.79
CA ARG A 12 -16.07 -11.08 -28.56
C ARG A 12 -16.74 -11.48 -27.24
N SER A 13 -17.92 -12.09 -27.35
CA SER A 13 -18.40 -13.20 -26.51
C SER A 13 -18.15 -14.49 -27.34
N PRO A 14 -18.17 -15.76 -26.84
CA PRO A 14 -19.10 -16.40 -25.88
C PRO A 14 -18.33 -17.29 -24.84
N ASP A 15 -18.83 -18.15 -23.97
CA ASP A 15 -19.83 -19.23 -24.10
C ASP A 15 -20.17 -19.86 -22.72
N ARG A 16 -21.24 -20.68 -22.72
CA ARG A 16 -21.92 -21.39 -21.62
C ARG A 16 -21.13 -22.56 -21.02
N ASP A 17 -21.42 -22.98 -19.78
CA ASP A 17 -22.11 -24.27 -19.49
C ASP A 17 -22.21 -24.67 -18.00
N HIS A 18 -23.25 -25.48 -17.74
CA HIS A 18 -23.76 -25.97 -16.44
C HIS A 18 -23.18 -27.35 -15.99
N SER A 19 -23.04 -27.51 -14.65
CA SER A 19 -23.11 -28.77 -13.84
C SER A 19 -21.89 -29.73 -13.83
N PRO A 20 -21.65 -30.61 -12.81
CA PRO A 20 -22.51 -31.10 -11.71
C PRO A 20 -21.87 -31.10 -10.28
N VAL A 21 -22.64 -31.57 -9.28
CA VAL A 21 -22.30 -31.63 -7.84
C VAL A 21 -21.86 -33.04 -7.40
N PRO A 22 -20.72 -33.24 -6.70
CA PRO A 22 -20.41 -34.48 -6.01
C PRO A 22 -20.35 -34.32 -4.48
N ARG A 23 -21.24 -35.09 -3.84
CA ARG A 23 -21.07 -35.96 -2.66
C ARG A 23 -20.06 -35.58 -1.56
N SER A 24 -20.67 -35.28 -0.42
CA SER A 24 -20.19 -35.35 0.95
C SER A 24 -19.30 -36.56 1.29
N ALA A 25 -18.12 -36.27 1.85
CA ALA A 25 -17.33 -37.22 2.64
C ALA A 25 -17.02 -36.61 4.00
N SER A 26 -17.75 -37.07 5.00
CA SER A 26 -17.64 -36.74 6.42
C SER A 26 -16.60 -37.65 7.10
N ARG A 27 -15.49 -37.05 7.56
CA ARG A 27 -14.44 -37.64 8.42
C ARG A 27 -13.74 -36.44 9.09
N SER A 28 -13.47 -36.34 10.39
CA SER A 28 -13.43 -37.31 11.46
C SER A 28 -13.62 -36.56 12.79
N ARG A 29 -14.37 -37.17 13.71
CA ARG A 29 -14.45 -36.76 15.12
C ARG A 29 -13.19 -37.24 15.85
N SER A 30 -12.64 -36.37 16.70
CA SER A 30 -11.83 -36.65 17.90
C SER A 30 -12.59 -37.66 18.83
N PRO A 31 -12.05 -38.24 19.95
CA PRO A 31 -11.18 -37.58 20.95
C PRO A 31 -10.28 -38.51 21.86
N VAL A 32 -9.71 -37.88 22.90
CA VAL A 32 -9.47 -38.36 24.29
C VAL A 32 -8.07 -38.90 24.73
N ARG A 33 -7.60 -38.30 25.84
CA ARG A 33 -6.84 -38.85 27.00
C ARG A 33 -5.38 -39.27 26.77
N SER A 34 -4.43 -38.95 27.65
CA SER A 34 -4.44 -39.08 29.12
C SER A 34 -3.23 -38.31 29.74
N VAL A 35 -3.42 -37.54 30.81
CA VAL A 35 -3.24 -37.83 32.27
C VAL A 35 -1.78 -38.02 32.73
N SER A 36 -1.41 -37.24 33.76
CA SER A 36 -0.50 -37.53 34.91
C SER A 36 0.64 -36.50 35.02
N LYS A 37 0.64 -35.64 36.06
CA LYS A 37 1.16 -35.87 37.43
C LYS A 37 2.69 -35.94 37.43
N ASP A 38 3.45 -35.39 38.37
CA ASP A 38 3.29 -34.62 39.60
C ASP A 38 4.74 -34.23 39.99
N ASP A 39 4.90 -33.50 41.09
CA ASP A 39 6.11 -33.56 41.95
C ASP A 39 7.42 -32.92 41.47
N SER A 40 7.68 -31.70 41.97
CA SER A 40 8.64 -31.52 43.08
C SER A 40 8.95 -30.04 43.36
N PRO A 41 8.75 -29.56 44.60
CA PRO A 41 9.23 -28.27 45.08
C PRO A 41 10.55 -28.44 45.85
N ARG A 42 11.59 -27.63 45.57
CA ARG A 42 12.65 -27.40 46.56
C ARG A 42 13.39 -26.08 46.34
N ARG A 43 13.07 -25.15 47.24
CA ARG A 43 13.90 -24.07 47.80
C ARG A 43 15.40 -24.22 47.53
N LEU A 44 16.02 -23.15 47.04
CA LEU A 44 17.26 -22.65 47.64
C LEU A 44 17.24 -21.11 47.63
N SER A 45 17.09 -20.57 48.83
CA SER A 45 17.35 -19.19 49.18
C SER A 45 18.81 -18.86 48.90
N ARG A 46 19.08 -17.82 48.10
CA ARG A 46 20.33 -17.08 48.17
C ARG A 46 20.06 -15.59 48.02
N SER A 47 20.05 -14.94 49.17
CA SER A 47 20.22 -13.52 49.38
C SER A 47 21.60 -13.07 48.91
N VAL A 48 21.63 -12.25 47.86
CA VAL A 48 22.75 -11.34 47.56
C VAL A 48 22.15 -10.06 46.97
N THR A 49 21.99 -9.03 47.81
CA THR A 49 22.07 -7.63 47.37
C THR A 49 23.55 -7.36 47.03
N PRO A 50 23.89 -6.60 45.98
CA PRO A 50 23.75 -5.15 46.06
C PRO A 50 23.53 -4.43 44.72
N ARG A 51 23.47 -3.09 44.82
CA ARG A 51 23.54 -2.10 43.74
C ARG A 51 22.27 -1.86 42.94
N ARG A 52 21.41 -1.10 43.63
CA ARG A 52 20.85 0.18 43.17
C ARG A 52 21.78 0.88 42.15
N ALA A 53 21.78 0.41 40.90
CA ALA A 53 22.15 1.22 39.78
C ALA A 53 20.96 2.13 39.53
N SER A 54 21.11 3.36 39.99
CA SER A 54 20.37 4.53 39.53
C SER A 54 20.56 4.63 38.01
N ARG A 55 19.88 3.78 37.25
CA ARG A 55 19.55 4.08 35.86
C ARG A 55 18.47 5.12 35.95
N SER A 56 18.94 6.35 36.11
CA SER A 56 18.35 7.54 35.54
C SER A 56 17.99 7.21 34.09
N ARG A 57 16.85 6.53 33.91
CA ARG A 57 15.98 6.78 32.77
C ARG A 57 15.42 8.16 33.05
N SER A 58 16.29 9.15 32.82
CA SER A 58 15.90 10.47 32.41
C SER A 58 14.95 10.24 31.26
N ARG A 59 13.65 10.14 31.60
CA ARG A 59 12.61 10.50 30.66
C ARG A 59 12.95 11.94 30.33
N SER A 60 13.70 12.13 29.25
CA SER A 60 13.92 13.40 28.57
C SER A 60 12.55 13.89 28.18
N ARG A 61 11.88 14.48 29.17
CA ARG A 61 10.59 15.10 29.10
C ARG A 61 10.85 16.38 28.30
N GLY A 62 10.62 16.30 27.00
CA GLY A 62 10.49 17.43 26.08
C GLY A 62 11.64 18.43 26.10
N GLN A 63 12.79 18.09 25.52
CA GLN A 63 13.54 19.13 24.80
C GLN A 63 12.81 19.36 23.48
N GLY A 64 11.69 20.08 23.54
CA GLY A 64 11.00 20.50 22.34
C GLY A 64 11.95 21.31 21.46
N GLY A 65 11.92 21.06 20.15
CA GLY A 65 12.80 21.73 19.19
C GLY A 65 14.10 21.01 18.84
N ASP A 66 14.24 19.70 19.09
CA ASP A 66 15.39 18.94 18.56
C ASP A 66 15.47 18.99 17.01
N TRP A 67 14.31 19.09 16.34
CA TRP A 67 14.26 19.30 14.90
C TRP A 67 14.78 20.70 14.48
N LYS A 68 14.52 21.74 15.28
CA LYS A 68 15.04 23.11 15.04
C LYS A 68 16.55 23.14 15.13
N ARG A 69 17.13 22.49 16.14
CA ARG A 69 18.59 22.37 16.29
C ARG A 69 19.25 21.64 15.11
N THR A 70 18.60 20.59 14.62
CA THR A 70 19.10 19.83 13.46
C THR A 70 19.06 20.70 12.19
N LEU A 71 18.00 21.49 12.02
CA LEU A 71 17.85 22.43 10.92
C LEU A 71 18.85 23.61 11.00
N ASP A 72 19.02 24.20 12.17
CA ASP A 72 20.02 25.24 12.43
C ASP A 72 21.43 24.70 12.16
N GLY A 73 21.71 23.46 12.53
CA GLY A 73 22.97 22.78 12.21
C GLY A 73 23.23 22.64 10.70
N LEU A 74 22.19 22.45 9.88
CA LEU A 74 22.33 22.45 8.42
C LEU A 74 22.67 23.85 7.88
N ILE A 75 22.08 24.89 8.48
CA ILE A 75 22.34 26.29 8.11
C ILE A 75 23.77 26.69 8.51
N ASP A 76 24.18 26.35 9.73
CA ASP A 76 25.50 26.67 10.27
C ASP A 76 26.63 25.97 9.50
N ARG A 77 26.39 24.74 9.01
CA ARG A 77 27.33 24.03 8.12
C ARG A 77 27.40 24.63 6.72
N GLY A 78 26.46 25.50 6.34
CA GLY A 78 26.35 26.05 5.00
C GLY A 78 25.79 25.06 3.97
N ASP A 79 25.20 23.94 4.40
CA ASP A 79 24.54 22.98 3.51
C ASP A 79 23.32 23.62 2.85
N ILE A 80 22.62 24.47 3.60
CA ILE A 80 21.46 25.27 3.16
C ILE A 80 21.58 26.71 3.67
N SER A 81 21.00 27.67 2.96
CA SER A 81 20.84 29.04 3.46
C SER A 81 19.53 29.19 4.21
N SER A 82 19.49 30.02 5.26
CA SER A 82 18.23 30.40 5.93
C SER A 82 17.19 30.99 4.96
N ARG A 83 17.63 31.63 3.86
CA ARG A 83 16.75 32.16 2.80
C ARG A 83 16.16 31.08 1.87
N ASP A 84 16.72 29.87 1.89
CA ASP A 84 16.22 28.77 1.06
C ASP A 84 14.93 28.16 1.64
N LEU A 85 14.59 28.50 2.89
CA LEU A 85 13.38 28.07 3.58
C LEU A 85 12.44 29.26 3.69
N ASP A 86 11.24 29.13 3.12
CA ASP A 86 10.22 30.16 3.22
C ASP A 86 9.47 30.05 4.56
N THR A 87 8.83 31.16 4.97
CA THR A 87 8.05 31.22 6.21
C THR A 87 6.98 30.13 6.26
N ARG A 88 6.35 29.82 5.12
CA ARG A 88 5.30 28.79 5.03
C ARG A 88 5.82 27.39 5.34
N THR A 89 7.04 27.06 4.93
CA THR A 89 7.65 25.76 5.23
C THR A 89 8.01 25.65 6.70
N MET A 90 8.45 26.76 7.32
CA MET A 90 8.71 26.81 8.76
C MET A 90 7.41 26.67 9.57
N ASP A 91 6.36 27.40 9.19
CA ASP A 91 5.03 27.28 9.80
C ASP A 91 4.52 25.83 9.69
N ALA A 92 4.67 25.19 8.52
CA ALA A 92 4.27 23.81 8.31
C ALA A 92 5.06 22.78 9.16
N LEU A 93 6.33 23.05 9.48
CA LEU A 93 7.09 22.22 10.43
C LEU A 93 6.59 22.40 11.86
N GLU A 94 6.24 23.62 12.25
CA GLU A 94 5.67 23.91 13.56
C GLU A 94 4.29 23.26 13.70
N ASP A 95 3.45 23.36 12.69
CA ASP A 95 2.15 22.67 12.62
C ASP A 95 2.35 21.15 12.70
N LEU A 96 3.33 20.59 11.96
CA LEU A 96 3.65 19.17 12.02
C LEU A 96 4.06 18.72 13.44
N ALA A 97 4.89 19.51 14.10
CA ALA A 97 5.33 19.25 15.47
C ALA A 97 4.16 19.36 16.47
N ALA A 98 3.24 20.30 16.26
CA ALA A 98 2.05 20.47 17.09
C ALA A 98 1.05 19.32 16.92
N ASP A 99 0.81 18.88 15.68
CA ASP A 99 -0.21 17.87 15.35
C ASP A 99 0.26 16.43 15.63
N LEU A 100 1.49 16.08 15.24
CA LEU A 100 2.02 14.71 15.30
C LEU A 100 3.16 14.54 16.33
N GLY A 101 3.59 15.62 16.97
CA GLY A 101 4.70 15.63 17.94
C GLY A 101 6.05 15.98 17.32
N ASP A 102 6.99 16.39 18.18
CA ASP A 102 8.35 16.80 17.77
C ASP A 102 9.11 15.72 17.00
N ASP A 103 8.85 14.44 17.28
CA ASP A 103 9.46 13.31 16.58
C ASP A 103 9.12 13.29 15.09
N ALA A 104 7.93 13.78 14.70
CA ALA A 104 7.52 13.86 13.31
C ALA A 104 8.20 14.99 12.55
N ALA A 105 8.32 16.15 13.16
CA ALA A 105 9.11 17.25 12.61
C ALA A 105 10.59 16.87 12.51
N LEU A 106 11.14 16.18 13.52
CA LEU A 106 12.51 15.68 13.50
C LEU A 106 12.73 14.69 12.36
N ALA A 107 11.82 13.72 12.20
CA ALA A 107 11.90 12.77 11.08
C ALA A 107 11.83 13.45 9.70
N ALA A 108 11.08 14.55 9.56
CA ALA A 108 11.06 15.33 8.33
C ALA A 108 12.40 16.03 8.07
N VAL A 109 12.98 16.65 9.10
CA VAL A 109 14.28 17.35 9.03
C VAL A 109 15.44 16.37 8.80
N ASP A 110 15.44 15.21 9.44
CA ASP A 110 16.47 14.17 9.24
C ASP A 110 16.48 13.67 7.79
N ARG A 111 15.31 13.37 7.22
CA ARG A 111 15.20 12.99 5.79
C ARG A 111 15.64 14.10 4.85
N PHE A 112 15.44 15.34 5.26
CA PHE A 112 15.91 16.50 4.51
C PHE A 112 17.43 16.64 4.61
N ALA A 113 18.02 16.38 5.78
CA ALA A 113 19.47 16.37 6.02
C ALA A 113 20.20 15.28 5.24
N GLU A 114 19.56 14.13 5.00
CA GLU A 114 20.10 13.02 4.20
C GLU A 114 20.08 13.31 2.69
N ALA A 115 19.37 14.34 2.24
CA ALA A 115 19.21 14.63 0.82
C ALA A 115 20.45 15.31 0.22
N ASN A 116 20.73 15.03 -1.06
CA ASN A 116 21.80 15.71 -1.77
C ASN A 116 21.32 17.07 -2.32
N PHE A 117 21.65 18.15 -1.60
CA PHE A 117 21.25 19.52 -1.95
C PHE A 117 21.78 20.02 -3.30
N SER A 118 22.84 19.43 -3.85
CA SER A 118 23.38 19.85 -5.15
C SER A 118 22.42 19.60 -6.31
N ARG A 119 21.45 18.69 -6.12
CA ARG A 119 20.44 18.31 -7.12
C ARG A 119 19.10 19.04 -6.90
N ILE A 120 18.95 19.77 -5.81
CA ILE A 120 17.68 20.34 -5.38
C ILE A 120 17.72 21.85 -5.60
N THR A 121 16.95 22.33 -6.58
CA THR A 121 16.87 23.75 -6.91
C THR A 121 15.96 24.53 -5.97
N ASN A 122 14.92 23.89 -5.44
CA ASN A 122 13.98 24.47 -4.50
C ASN A 122 13.94 23.67 -3.20
N LYS A 123 14.64 24.17 -2.17
CA LYS A 123 14.78 23.49 -0.88
C LYS A 123 13.49 23.56 -0.05
N SER A 124 12.81 24.70 -0.01
CA SER A 124 11.52 24.85 0.68
C SER A 124 10.46 23.91 0.11
N GLY A 125 10.33 23.87 -1.22
CA GLY A 125 9.40 22.96 -1.91
C GLY A 125 9.72 21.47 -1.68
N PHE A 126 11.01 21.12 -1.64
CA PHE A 126 11.44 19.75 -1.35
C PHE A 126 11.10 19.33 0.09
N LEU A 127 11.41 20.19 1.07
CA LEU A 127 11.08 19.96 2.47
C LEU A 127 9.57 19.89 2.70
N MET A 128 8.77 20.76 2.07
CA MET A 128 7.31 20.65 2.09
C MET A 128 6.81 19.32 1.53
N GLY A 129 7.44 18.80 0.48
CA GLY A 129 7.16 17.47 -0.04
C GLY A 129 7.44 16.35 0.97
N ILE A 130 8.47 16.50 1.82
CA ILE A 130 8.77 15.56 2.91
C ILE A 130 7.73 15.69 4.03
N ILE A 131 7.43 16.92 4.48
CA ILE A 131 6.43 17.22 5.52
C ILE A 131 5.10 16.60 5.16
N ARG A 132 4.60 16.84 3.94
CA ARG A 132 3.34 16.26 3.46
C ARG A 132 3.34 14.73 3.52
N ARG A 133 4.45 14.10 3.14
CA ARG A 133 4.59 12.63 3.23
C ARG A 133 4.64 12.12 4.67
N VAL A 134 5.18 12.91 5.60
CA VAL A 134 5.17 12.58 7.04
C VAL A 134 3.77 12.76 7.63
N GLN A 135 3.01 13.75 7.18
CA GLN A 135 1.59 13.92 7.56
C GLN A 135 0.73 12.77 7.04
N GLU A 136 0.89 12.40 5.76
CA GLU A 136 0.07 11.37 5.11
C GLU A 136 0.39 9.95 5.62
N ASP A 137 1.67 9.62 5.83
CA ASP A 137 2.11 8.25 6.15
C ASP A 137 2.67 8.08 7.57
N GLY A 138 2.90 9.19 8.29
CA GLY A 138 3.47 9.20 9.63
C GLY A 138 4.99 9.43 9.72
N PRO A 139 5.49 9.74 10.93
CA PRO A 139 6.91 10.01 11.23
C PRO A 139 7.86 8.86 10.86
N ASN A 140 7.35 7.63 10.86
CA ASN A 140 8.16 6.43 10.68
C ASN A 140 8.26 5.96 9.22
N ARG A 141 7.74 6.72 8.25
CA ARG A 141 7.81 6.35 6.82
C ARG A 141 9.25 6.37 6.27
N GLY A 142 9.95 5.25 6.37
CA GLY A 142 11.35 5.09 5.94
C GLY A 142 12.29 4.74 7.10
N ASN A 143 11.89 5.04 8.34
CA ASN A 143 12.44 4.38 9.51
C ASN A 143 11.67 3.06 9.68
N VAL A 144 12.08 2.11 8.85
CA VAL A 144 11.53 0.76 8.74
C VAL A 144 11.63 0.10 10.10
N ASP A 145 10.56 0.21 10.90
CA ASP A 145 10.50 -0.47 12.18
C ASP A 145 10.27 -1.96 11.90
N LEU A 146 11.38 -2.67 11.69
CA LEU A 146 11.42 -4.11 11.53
C LEU A 146 10.76 -4.83 12.71
N ASP A 147 10.51 -4.11 13.82
CA ASP A 147 9.84 -4.63 14.98
C ASP A 147 8.37 -5.01 14.76
N ILE A 148 7.75 -4.48 13.69
CA ILE A 148 6.41 -4.90 13.26
C ILE A 148 6.38 -6.36 12.75
N LEU A 149 7.51 -6.87 12.26
CA LEU A 149 7.57 -8.22 11.69
C LEU A 149 7.70 -9.27 12.79
N PRO A 150 7.11 -10.48 12.61
CA PRO A 150 7.40 -11.63 13.45
C PRO A 150 8.92 -11.89 13.53
N ARG A 151 9.39 -12.28 14.72
CA ARG A 151 10.83 -12.37 15.02
C ARG A 151 11.62 -13.19 14.01
N SER A 152 11.09 -14.32 13.54
CA SER A 152 11.76 -15.18 12.55
C SER A 152 11.86 -14.52 11.18
N VAL A 153 10.78 -13.89 10.70
CA VAL A 153 10.74 -13.14 9.43
C VAL A 153 11.72 -11.96 9.48
N ARG A 154 11.76 -11.28 10.63
CA ARG A 154 12.69 -10.16 10.88
C ARG A 154 14.15 -10.57 10.77
N TYR A 155 14.55 -11.67 11.40
CA TYR A 155 15.92 -12.17 11.29
C TYR A 155 16.27 -12.53 9.86
N ARG A 156 15.36 -13.23 9.16
CA ARG A 156 15.60 -13.61 7.77
C ARG A 156 15.76 -12.40 6.85
N LEU A 157 14.93 -11.37 7.01
CA LEU A 157 15.04 -10.13 6.25
C LEU A 157 16.34 -9.41 6.57
N LYS A 158 16.76 -9.41 7.84
CA LYS A 158 18.04 -8.82 8.26
C LYS A 158 19.23 -9.53 7.62
N ASP A 159 19.24 -10.86 7.57
CA ASP A 159 20.30 -11.63 6.92
C ASP A 159 20.46 -11.21 5.44
N VAL A 160 19.35 -11.07 4.71
CA VAL A 160 19.37 -10.64 3.29
C VAL A 160 19.89 -9.20 3.11
N ILE A 161 19.62 -8.32 4.08
CA ILE A 161 20.18 -6.96 4.10
C ILE A 161 21.69 -7.00 4.40
N ASP A 162 22.10 -7.79 5.39
CA ASP A 162 23.49 -7.92 5.81
C ASP A 162 24.35 -8.62 4.72
N GLU A 163 23.75 -9.51 3.92
CA GLU A 163 24.32 -10.09 2.70
C GLU A 163 24.50 -9.06 1.57
N GLY A 164 23.96 -7.85 1.71
CA GLY A 164 24.08 -6.77 0.72
C GLY A 164 23.20 -6.95 -0.52
N ARG A 165 22.23 -7.87 -0.49
CA ARG A 165 21.30 -8.07 -1.61
C ARG A 165 20.25 -6.96 -1.70
N ILE A 166 19.86 -6.39 -0.56
CA ILE A 166 18.87 -5.31 -0.45
C ILE A 166 19.43 -4.20 0.41
N ASN A 167 19.29 -2.95 -0.03
CA ASN A 167 19.58 -1.80 0.83
C ASN A 167 18.39 -1.53 1.74
N LYS A 168 18.65 -1.08 2.97
CA LYS A 168 17.58 -0.68 3.92
C LYS A 168 16.62 0.37 3.33
N LEU A 169 17.12 1.24 2.46
CA LEU A 169 16.34 2.26 1.76
C LEU A 169 15.35 1.70 0.71
N ASP A 170 15.58 0.48 0.23
CA ASP A 170 14.69 -0.20 -0.72
C ASP A 170 13.46 -0.83 -0.04
N ILE A 171 13.45 -0.86 1.29
CA ILE A 171 12.41 -1.46 2.13
C ILE A 171 11.39 -0.38 2.49
N ASP A 172 10.17 -0.50 1.96
CA ASP A 172 9.05 0.41 2.24
C ASP A 172 8.17 -0.13 3.38
N ALA A 173 7.52 0.77 4.12
CA ALA A 173 6.57 0.43 5.18
C ALA A 173 5.41 -0.46 4.66
N ARG A 174 4.96 -0.24 3.41
CA ARG A 174 3.93 -1.07 2.78
C ARG A 174 4.37 -2.53 2.60
N MET A 175 5.63 -2.73 2.26
CA MET A 175 6.22 -4.06 2.09
C MET A 175 6.33 -4.79 3.43
N LEU A 176 6.78 -4.09 4.48
CA LEU A 176 6.80 -4.64 5.83
C LEU A 176 5.40 -5.01 6.33
N LYS A 177 4.42 -4.13 6.12
CA LYS A 177 3.04 -4.40 6.54
C LYS A 177 2.49 -5.64 5.83
N ALA A 178 2.68 -5.75 4.51
CA ALA A 178 2.28 -6.91 3.75
C ALA A 178 3.00 -8.20 4.19
N LEU A 179 4.27 -8.10 4.60
CA LEU A 179 5.02 -9.22 5.21
C LEU A 179 4.50 -9.58 6.60
N ALA A 180 4.10 -8.59 7.41
CA ALA A 180 3.53 -8.81 8.74
C ALA A 180 2.16 -9.49 8.68
N ASP A 181 1.40 -9.24 7.61
CA ASP A 181 0.09 -9.84 7.36
C ASP A 181 0.19 -11.31 6.89
N LEU A 182 1.38 -11.79 6.50
CA LEU A 182 1.59 -13.18 6.12
C LEU A 182 1.83 -14.09 7.33
N PRO A 183 1.38 -15.37 7.29
CA PRO A 183 1.88 -16.40 8.18
C PRO A 183 3.41 -16.48 8.14
N VAL A 184 4.03 -16.77 9.29
CA VAL A 184 5.49 -16.74 9.47
C VAL A 184 6.24 -17.54 8.40
N ASP A 185 5.78 -18.76 8.11
CA ASP A 185 6.42 -19.65 7.12
C ASP A 185 6.37 -19.06 5.71
N LEU A 186 5.24 -18.46 5.34
CA LEU A 186 5.04 -17.81 4.04
C LEU A 186 5.82 -16.49 3.92
N GLY A 187 5.98 -15.76 5.02
CA GLY A 187 6.83 -14.58 5.09
C GLY A 187 8.30 -14.92 4.83
N ILE A 188 8.80 -16.02 5.42
CA ILE A 188 10.16 -16.52 5.17
C ILE A 188 10.30 -16.96 3.70
N GLU A 189 9.34 -17.73 3.19
CA GLU A 189 9.34 -18.16 1.78
C GLU A 189 9.34 -16.98 0.80
N ALA A 190 8.59 -15.91 1.10
CA ALA A 190 8.59 -14.70 0.30
C ALA A 190 9.98 -14.04 0.24
N ILE A 191 10.65 -13.94 1.40
CA ILE A 191 12.01 -13.37 1.50
C ILE A 191 13.01 -14.25 0.76
N ASP A 192 12.91 -15.57 0.87
CA ASP A 192 13.80 -16.50 0.15
C ASP A 192 13.62 -16.40 -1.36
N LYS A 193 12.37 -16.39 -1.86
CA LYS A 193 12.09 -16.18 -3.29
C LYS A 193 12.64 -14.84 -3.79
N PHE A 194 12.54 -13.81 -2.96
CA PHE A 194 13.10 -12.50 -3.29
C PHE A 194 14.63 -12.53 -3.34
N ALA A 195 15.27 -13.19 -2.37
CA ALA A 195 16.72 -13.32 -2.30
C ALA A 195 17.31 -14.21 -3.42
N MET A 196 16.54 -15.16 -3.96
CA MET A 196 16.93 -15.98 -5.10
C MET A 196 16.83 -15.25 -6.45
N ALA A 197 16.07 -14.17 -6.53
CA ALA A 197 15.87 -13.42 -7.76
C ALA A 197 17.07 -12.50 -8.07
N SER A 198 17.34 -12.29 -9.36
CA SER A 198 18.34 -11.30 -9.81
C SER A 198 17.77 -9.89 -9.66
N LEU A 199 18.23 -9.15 -8.65
CA LEU A 199 17.69 -7.81 -8.32
C LEU A 199 18.26 -6.69 -9.19
N ASP A 200 19.37 -6.92 -9.91
CA ASP A 200 20.08 -5.90 -10.69
C ASP A 200 19.25 -5.36 -11.86
N SER A 201 18.39 -6.18 -12.45
CA SER A 201 17.51 -5.79 -13.56
C SER A 201 16.18 -5.18 -13.11
N ILE A 202 15.92 -5.16 -11.80
CA ILE A 202 14.61 -4.80 -11.25
C ILE A 202 14.56 -3.30 -10.96
N ARG A 203 13.69 -2.58 -11.69
CA ARG A 203 13.49 -1.13 -11.52
C ARG A 203 13.01 -0.74 -10.12
N SER A 204 12.19 -1.58 -9.48
CA SER A 204 11.66 -1.33 -8.13
C SER A 204 11.64 -2.61 -7.30
N LYS A 205 12.57 -2.71 -6.35
CA LYS A 205 12.69 -3.84 -5.42
C LYS A 205 11.42 -4.01 -4.59
N THR A 206 10.87 -2.91 -4.07
CA THR A 206 9.59 -2.90 -3.34
C THR A 206 8.44 -3.48 -4.17
N GLY A 207 8.29 -3.04 -5.42
CA GLY A 207 7.23 -3.53 -6.31
C GLY A 207 7.37 -5.01 -6.63
N PHE A 208 8.60 -5.48 -6.80
CA PHE A 208 8.88 -6.90 -7.04
C PHE A 208 8.52 -7.77 -5.83
N MET A 209 8.92 -7.36 -4.62
CA MET A 209 8.57 -8.07 -3.38
C MET A 209 7.06 -8.12 -3.16
N MET A 210 6.36 -7.01 -3.38
CA MET A 210 4.89 -6.98 -3.32
C MET A 210 4.25 -7.95 -4.32
N GLY A 211 4.85 -8.12 -5.50
CA GLY A 211 4.42 -9.12 -6.48
C GLY A 211 4.58 -10.57 -5.98
N ILE A 212 5.69 -10.88 -5.28
CA ILE A 212 5.90 -12.20 -4.66
C ILE A 212 4.86 -12.44 -3.57
N ILE A 213 4.68 -11.49 -2.65
CA ILE A 213 3.71 -11.59 -1.55
C ILE A 213 2.30 -11.81 -2.11
N LYS A 214 1.92 -11.04 -3.13
CA LYS A 214 0.60 -11.16 -3.76
C LYS A 214 0.38 -12.56 -4.35
N ARG A 215 1.37 -13.13 -5.06
CA ARG A 215 1.27 -14.50 -5.60
C ARG A 215 1.11 -15.54 -4.49
N ILE A 216 1.83 -15.40 -3.37
CA ILE A 216 1.71 -16.30 -2.23
C ILE A 216 0.32 -16.18 -1.57
N GLN A 217 -0.23 -14.96 -1.46
CA GLN A 217 -1.59 -14.74 -0.96
C GLN A 217 -2.66 -15.29 -1.93
N GLU A 218 -2.45 -15.15 -3.24
CA GLU A 218 -3.28 -15.75 -4.28
C GLU A 218 -3.23 -17.27 -4.21
N ASP A 219 -2.07 -17.89 -3.98
CA ASP A 219 -1.96 -19.33 -3.77
C ASP A 219 -2.65 -19.80 -2.49
N LEU A 220 -2.55 -19.02 -1.40
CA LEU A 220 -3.21 -19.33 -0.14
C LEU A 220 -4.74 -19.27 -0.27
N SER A 221 -5.25 -18.24 -0.94
CA SER A 221 -6.68 -18.07 -1.20
C SER A 221 -7.19 -19.01 -2.29
N GLY A 222 -6.36 -19.34 -3.29
CA GLY A 222 -6.62 -20.29 -4.36
C GLY A 222 -6.69 -21.73 -3.86
N ARG A 223 -5.90 -22.10 -2.85
CA ARG A 223 -6.06 -23.39 -2.13
C ARG A 223 -7.41 -23.52 -1.42
N TYR A 224 -8.11 -22.41 -1.20
CA TYR A 224 -9.49 -22.37 -0.70
C TYR A 224 -10.54 -22.08 -1.78
N ARG A 225 -10.11 -21.72 -3.00
CA ARG A 225 -10.96 -21.34 -4.12
C ARG A 225 -10.73 -22.34 -5.26
N ASP A 226 -11.54 -23.40 -5.22
CA ASP A 226 -11.72 -24.47 -6.21
C ASP A 226 -10.83 -25.72 -6.14
N PRO A 227 -11.38 -26.85 -5.63
CA PRO A 227 -10.83 -28.20 -5.79
C PRO A 227 -11.06 -28.83 -7.17
N TYR A 228 -11.61 -28.13 -8.18
CA TYR A 228 -11.86 -28.78 -9.47
C TYR A 228 -10.67 -28.67 -10.43
N PRO A 229 -10.01 -29.78 -10.77
CA PRO A 229 -8.98 -29.81 -11.80
C PRO A 229 -9.66 -29.54 -13.14
N ARG A 230 -9.30 -28.45 -13.82
CA ARG A 230 -9.55 -28.35 -15.26
C ARG A 230 -8.52 -29.24 -15.96
N ASP A 231 -8.87 -30.52 -15.98
CA ASP A 231 -8.29 -31.54 -16.81
C ASP A 231 -8.43 -31.10 -18.27
N ARG A 232 -7.28 -31.02 -18.93
CA ARG A 232 -7.10 -30.59 -20.31
C ARG A 232 -7.45 -31.80 -21.18
N GLY A 233 -8.75 -32.04 -21.36
CA GLY A 233 -9.30 -33.15 -22.14
C GLY A 233 -9.82 -32.73 -23.51
N TYR A 234 -9.20 -33.27 -24.55
CA TYR A 234 -9.68 -33.46 -25.93
C TYR A 234 -11.17 -33.84 -26.02
N SER A 235 -11.90 -33.29 -27.02
CA SER A 235 -13.08 -33.81 -27.75
C SER A 235 -14.07 -32.65 -27.99
N GLY A 236 -14.58 -32.30 -29.17
CA GLY A 236 -14.85 -33.06 -30.39
C GLY A 236 -16.27 -32.70 -30.87
N GLY A 237 -16.42 -32.24 -32.11
CA GLY A 237 -17.71 -32.04 -32.81
C GLY A 237 -18.34 -30.66 -32.60
N GLY A 238 -18.86 -29.93 -33.59
CA GLY A 238 -19.39 -30.32 -34.90
C GLY A 238 -20.84 -29.80 -34.98
N GLY A 239 -21.14 -28.85 -35.88
CA GLY A 239 -22.49 -28.30 -35.98
C GLY A 239 -22.65 -27.08 -36.88
N TYR A 240 -22.65 -27.34 -38.18
CA TYR A 240 -23.12 -26.51 -39.29
C TYR A 240 -24.59 -26.07 -39.13
N GLY A 241 -24.98 -24.91 -39.67
CA GLY A 241 -26.38 -24.70 -40.06
C GLY A 241 -26.92 -23.27 -40.09
N ARG A 242 -27.00 -22.73 -41.32
CA ARG A 242 -28.05 -21.86 -41.87
C ARG A 242 -28.07 -20.36 -41.55
N ASP A 243 -27.51 -19.62 -42.49
CA ASP A 243 -28.25 -18.86 -43.53
C ASP A 243 -29.74 -18.58 -43.30
N ARG A 244 -30.08 -17.29 -43.11
CA ARG A 244 -31.31 -16.69 -43.65
C ARG A 244 -31.02 -15.27 -44.12
N TYR A 245 -31.12 -15.11 -45.43
CA TYR A 245 -31.12 -13.86 -46.17
C TYR A 245 -32.48 -13.16 -46.04
N ASP A 246 -32.45 -11.86 -46.38
CA ASP A 246 -33.50 -11.11 -47.08
C ASP A 246 -34.66 -10.44 -46.33
N ARG A 247 -35.04 -9.29 -46.93
CA ARG A 247 -36.16 -8.36 -46.65
C ARG A 247 -35.84 -7.24 -45.64
N GLY A 248 -35.70 -5.97 -45.99
CA GLY A 248 -36.19 -5.19 -47.15
C GLY A 248 -37.24 -4.17 -46.66
N GLY A 249 -37.02 -2.88 -46.97
CA GLY A 249 -37.94 -1.76 -46.69
C GLY A 249 -37.41 -0.87 -45.56
N GLY A 250 -37.14 0.43 -45.74
CA GLY A 250 -37.84 1.43 -46.55
C GLY A 250 -38.86 2.13 -45.64
N GLY A 251 -38.67 3.40 -45.32
CA GLY A 251 -39.65 4.16 -44.54
C GLY A 251 -39.10 5.42 -43.88
N TYR A 252 -39.30 6.54 -44.56
CA TYR A 252 -39.37 7.91 -44.04
C TYR A 252 -40.64 8.10 -43.17
N ASP A 253 -40.87 9.33 -42.69
CA ASP A 253 -41.97 9.85 -41.83
C ASP A 253 -41.60 9.98 -40.34
N ARG A 254 -41.28 11.17 -39.80
CA ARG A 254 -42.04 12.44 -39.69
C ARG A 254 -43.38 12.29 -38.96
N ASN A 255 -43.32 12.69 -37.69
CA ASN A 255 -44.37 13.33 -36.88
C ASN A 255 -45.61 12.54 -36.43
N ASP A 256 -46.08 13.01 -35.26
CA ASP A 256 -47.43 12.94 -34.69
C ASP A 256 -47.79 11.80 -33.72
N ARG A 257 -48.04 12.24 -32.47
CA ARG A 257 -48.98 11.73 -31.45
C ARG A 257 -48.63 10.37 -30.83
N GLY A 258 -48.48 10.22 -29.53
CA GLY A 258 -49.19 10.84 -28.41
C GLY A 258 -49.51 9.72 -27.40
N TYR A 259 -49.68 10.09 -26.14
CA TYR A 259 -50.07 9.29 -24.97
C TYR A 259 -49.00 8.48 -24.23
N GLY A 260 -48.75 8.90 -22.98
CA GLY A 260 -48.96 7.96 -21.87
C GLY A 260 -47.85 7.83 -20.82
N GLY A 261 -47.85 8.75 -19.84
CA GLY A 261 -47.41 8.49 -18.46
C GLY A 261 -45.90 8.50 -18.21
N GLY A 262 -45.37 9.15 -17.18
CA GLY A 262 -45.98 9.82 -16.05
C GLY A 262 -44.88 10.06 -15.02
N SER A 263 -44.93 11.24 -14.39
CA SER A 263 -44.28 11.61 -13.12
C SER A 263 -42.74 11.67 -13.09
N ARG A 264 -42.13 12.87 -13.04
CA ARG A 264 -41.95 13.73 -11.85
C ARG A 264 -41.20 12.98 -10.75
N TYR A 265 -39.97 13.34 -10.42
CA TYR A 265 -39.53 14.49 -9.60
C TYR A 265 -38.15 14.97 -10.14
N GLY A 266 -37.88 16.22 -10.58
CA GLY A 266 -38.13 17.54 -9.97
C GLY A 266 -37.26 17.69 -8.71
N GLY A 267 -36.34 18.64 -8.50
CA GLY A 267 -35.86 19.88 -9.13
C GLY A 267 -34.71 20.40 -8.22
N GLY A 268 -33.96 21.49 -8.43
CA GLY A 268 -33.99 22.61 -9.36
C GLY A 268 -33.15 23.75 -8.76
N GLY A 269 -32.73 24.70 -9.61
CA GLY A 269 -32.30 26.07 -9.26
C GLY A 269 -30.81 26.25 -8.95
N GLY A 270 -29.99 27.01 -9.68
CA GLY A 270 -30.26 28.01 -10.70
C GLY A 270 -30.66 29.37 -10.11
N GLY A 271 -29.73 30.33 -10.02
CA GLY A 271 -30.08 31.74 -9.85
C GLY A 271 -28.97 32.70 -9.37
N GLY A 272 -28.69 33.71 -10.21
CA GLY A 272 -28.21 35.06 -9.82
C GLY A 272 -26.69 35.24 -9.78
N GLY A 273 -26.02 36.09 -10.55
CA GLY A 273 -26.45 37.34 -11.20
C GLY A 273 -26.22 38.52 -10.26
N GLY A 274 -25.17 39.31 -10.49
CA GLY A 274 -24.88 40.50 -9.68
C GLY A 274 -23.64 41.25 -10.15
N GLY A 275 -23.79 42.05 -11.22
CA GLY A 275 -22.84 43.11 -11.56
C GLY A 275 -23.12 44.37 -10.74
N GLY A 276 -22.08 45.12 -10.41
CA GLY A 276 -22.16 46.44 -9.76
C GLY A 276 -20.90 47.24 -10.03
N ASN A 277 -21.08 48.35 -10.74
CA ASN A 277 -20.08 49.27 -11.27
C ASN A 277 -20.33 50.67 -10.70
N TYR A 278 -19.43 51.22 -9.89
CA TYR A 278 -19.23 52.66 -9.62
C TYR A 278 -18.01 52.81 -8.68
N GLY A 279 -17.11 53.78 -8.78
CA GLY A 279 -17.00 54.98 -9.60
C GLY A 279 -15.72 55.74 -9.21
N ARG A 280 -15.32 56.68 -10.07
CA ARG A 280 -14.27 57.70 -9.84
C ARG A 280 -14.55 58.53 -8.58
N TYR A 281 -13.50 58.94 -7.88
CA TYR A 281 -13.09 60.35 -7.75
C TYR A 281 -11.57 60.42 -7.78
#